data_AF-A0A2S9GAW2-F1
#
_entry.id   AF-A0A2S9GAW2-F1
#
_cell.length_a   1.000
_cell.length_b   1.000
_cell.length_c   1.000
_cell.angle_alpha   90.00
_cell.angle_beta   90.00
_cell.angle_gamma   90.00
#
_symmetry.space_group_name_H-M   'P 1'
#
loop_
_entity.id
_entity.type
_entity.pdbx_description
1 polymer ?
#
loop_
_entity_poly.entity_id
_entity_poly.type
_entity_poly.pdbx_seq_one_letter_code
_entity_poly.pdbx_strand_id
1 'polypeptide(L)'
;GAHTYPDEHRTAAEHTMFTVAAGAAVQGLLVALAVRGVGSCWSGSTIFAPDLVRAALDLPADWEPLGAIAIGYSADGPAAPRDPV
;
A
#
# COMPACT_ATOMS: atom_id res chain seq x y z
N GLY A 1 -3.89 11.12 14.45
CA GLY A 1 -3.76 9.66 14.38
C GLY A 1 -2.42 9.29 14.96
N ALA A 2 -1.35 9.67 14.27
CA ALA A 2 0.00 9.62 14.83
C ALA A 2 0.15 10.56 16.03
N HIS A 3 0.88 10.10 17.05
CA HIS A 3 1.27 10.89 18.20
C HIS A 3 2.63 11.56 18.00
N THR A 4 2.79 12.77 18.55
CA THR A 4 4.10 13.40 18.67
C THR A 4 4.76 12.95 19.97
N TYR A 5 5.95 12.38 19.87
CA TYR A 5 6.77 12.03 21.04
C TYR A 5 7.91 13.03 21.19
N PRO A 6 8.36 13.29 22.43
CA PRO A 6 9.52 14.15 22.67
C PRO A 6 10.84 13.50 22.23
N ASP A 7 10.89 12.17 22.10
CA ASP A 7 12.08 11.44 21.66
C ASP A 7 11.92 10.90 20.22
N GLU A 8 13.04 10.90 19.50
CA GLU A 8 13.13 10.47 18.11
C GLU A 8 12.84 8.97 17.96
N HIS A 9 13.23 8.15 18.94
CA HIS A 9 13.07 6.70 18.89
C HIS A 9 11.60 6.30 18.79
N ARG A 10 10.73 6.84 19.67
CA ARG A 10 9.29 6.56 19.59
C ARG A 10 8.64 7.18 18.36
N THR A 11 9.10 8.34 17.93
CA THR A 11 8.59 8.96 16.68
C THR A 11 8.87 8.08 15.46
N ALA A 12 10.07 7.52 15.35
CA ALA A 12 10.42 6.57 14.28
C ALA A 12 9.65 5.24 14.38
N ALA A 13 9.43 4.74 15.60
CA ALA A 13 8.61 3.54 15.81
C ALA A 13 7.15 3.77 15.42
N GLU A 14 6.58 4.95 15.71
CA GLU A 14 5.22 5.33 15.30
C GLU A 14 5.11 5.36 13.76
N HIS A 15 6.06 6.00 13.06
CA HIS A 15 6.10 6.00 11.59
C HIS A 15 6.15 4.58 11.01
N THR A 16 7.02 3.73 11.58
CA THR A 16 7.12 2.31 11.20
C THR A 16 5.82 1.56 11.44
N MET A 17 5.16 1.78 12.58
CA MET A 17 3.88 1.16 12.90
C MET A 17 2.81 1.51 11.86
N PHE A 18 2.71 2.78 11.45
CA PHE A 18 1.77 3.21 10.41
C PHE A 18 2.10 2.62 9.04
N THR A 19 3.39 2.49 8.70
CA THR A 19 3.83 1.83 7.46
C THR A 19 3.40 0.35 7.43
N VAL A 20 3.59 -0.38 8.53
CA VAL A 20 3.15 -1.79 8.66
C VAL A 20 1.63 -1.90 8.59
N ALA A 21 0.90 -1.01 9.26
CA ALA A 21 -0.56 -0.97 9.21
C ALA A 21 -1.09 -0.73 7.79
N ALA A 22 -0.45 0.16 7.02
CA ALA A 22 -0.80 0.39 5.62
C ALA A 22 -0.53 -0.85 4.76
N GLY A 23 0.56 -1.58 4.97
CA GLY A 23 0.82 -2.86 4.29
C GLY A 23 -0.26 -3.91 4.58
N ALA A 24 -0.72 -4.00 5.83
CA ALA A 24 -1.85 -4.87 6.19
C ALA A 24 -3.16 -4.45 5.50
N ALA A 25 -3.43 -3.14 5.40
CA ALA A 25 -4.59 -2.61 4.71
C ALA A 25 -4.54 -2.88 3.19
N VAL A 26 -3.37 -2.74 2.56
CA VAL A 26 -3.14 -3.13 1.15
C VAL A 26 -3.55 -4.58 0.95
N GLN A 27 -3.02 -5.51 1.77
CA GLN A 27 -3.36 -6.91 1.65
C GLN A 27 -4.86 -7.17 1.85
N GLY A 28 -5.47 -6.54 2.85
CA GLY A 28 -6.92 -6.61 3.08
C GLY A 28 -7.74 -6.17 1.87
N LEU A 29 -7.31 -5.10 1.18
CA LEU A 29 -7.94 -4.63 -0.05
C LEU A 29 -7.78 -5.63 -1.21
N LEU A 30 -6.57 -6.14 -1.45
CA LEU A 30 -6.35 -7.11 -2.55
C LEU A 30 -7.19 -8.39 -2.35
N VAL A 31 -7.27 -8.89 -1.11
CA VAL A 31 -8.13 -10.03 -0.76
C VAL A 31 -9.61 -9.69 -0.96
N ALA A 32 -10.05 -8.49 -0.54
CA ALA A 32 -11.43 -8.06 -0.71
C ALA A 32 -11.84 -7.93 -2.19
N LEU A 33 -10.92 -7.52 -3.06
CA LEU A 33 -11.13 -7.50 -4.51
C LEU A 33 -11.21 -8.92 -5.07
N ALA A 34 -10.29 -9.80 -4.68
CA ALA A 34 -10.23 -11.19 -5.14
C ALA A 34 -11.52 -11.97 -4.84
N VAL A 35 -12.09 -11.84 -3.63
CA VAL A 35 -13.36 -12.52 -3.27
C VAL A 35 -14.58 -12.00 -4.05
N ARG A 36 -14.43 -10.89 -4.77
CA ARG A 36 -15.44 -10.30 -5.67
C ARG A 36 -15.15 -10.57 -7.15
N GLY A 37 -14.17 -11.42 -7.45
CA GLY A 37 -13.75 -11.72 -8.83
C GLY A 37 -13.01 -10.57 -9.51
N VAL A 38 -12.50 -9.60 -8.75
CA VAL A 38 -11.71 -8.48 -9.27
C VAL A 38 -10.23 -8.76 -9.05
N GLY A 39 -9.45 -8.75 -10.13
CA GLY A 39 -8.00 -8.87 -10.07
C GLY A 39 -7.34 -7.57 -9.61
N SER A 40 -6.19 -7.71 -8.96
CA SER A 40 -5.41 -6.57 -8.50
C SER A 40 -3.92 -6.87 -8.44
N CYS A 41 -3.07 -5.86 -8.65
CA CYS A 41 -1.62 -5.96 -8.57
C CYS A 41 -1.06 -4.78 -7.78
N TRP A 42 -0.33 -5.06 -6.69
CA TRP A 42 0.41 -4.05 -5.95
C TRP A 42 1.82 -3.89 -6.52
N SER A 43 2.25 -2.63 -6.70
CA SER A 43 3.58 -2.25 -7.12
C SER A 43 4.16 -1.19 -6.20
N GLY A 44 5.42 -1.35 -5.81
CA GLY A 44 6.14 -0.37 -4.99
C GLY A 44 6.63 0.87 -5.74
N SER A 45 6.28 1.07 -7.00
CA SER A 45 6.85 2.12 -7.87
C SER A 45 6.79 3.53 -7.29
N THR A 46 5.67 3.91 -6.66
CA THR A 46 5.46 5.26 -6.11
C THR A 46 6.33 5.56 -4.89
N ILE A 47 6.83 4.55 -4.20
CA ILE A 47 7.78 4.69 -3.08
C ILE A 47 9.10 5.29 -3.58
N PHE A 48 9.48 5.02 -4.84
CA PHE A 48 10.70 5.54 -5.47
C PHE A 48 10.54 6.94 -6.08
N ALA A 49 9.31 7.47 -6.18
CA ALA A 49 9.04 8.78 -6.75
C ALA A 49 7.99 9.58 -5.94
N PRO A 50 8.16 9.73 -4.61
CA PRO A 50 7.10 10.27 -3.75
C PRO A 50 6.81 11.75 -4.02
N ASP A 51 7.83 12.56 -4.31
CA ASP A 51 7.66 13.97 -4.65
C ASP A 51 6.85 14.16 -5.93
N LEU A 52 7.12 13.32 -6.95
CA LEU A 52 6.38 13.35 -8.21
C LEU A 52 4.91 12.99 -8.00
N VAL A 53 4.63 11.98 -7.17
CA VAL A 53 3.25 11.57 -6.85
C VAL A 53 2.51 12.68 -6.12
N ARG A 54 3.14 13.30 -5.12
CA ARG A 54 2.53 14.44 -4.40
C ARG A 54 2.24 15.60 -5.33
N ALA A 55 3.20 15.98 -6.18
CA ALA A 55 3.02 17.08 -7.13
C ALA A 55 1.95 16.77 -8.18
N ALA A 56 1.92 15.55 -8.73
CA ALA A 56 0.97 15.15 -9.76
C ALA A 56 -0.48 15.08 -9.26
N LEU A 57 -0.66 14.82 -7.96
CA LEU A 57 -1.97 14.65 -7.33
C LEU A 57 -2.36 15.83 -6.40
N ASP A 58 -1.55 16.89 -6.35
CA ASP A 58 -1.73 18.06 -5.47
C ASP A 58 -1.93 17.67 -3.99
N LEU A 59 -1.05 16.80 -3.48
CA LEU A 59 -1.14 16.26 -2.13
C LEU A 59 -0.29 17.04 -1.12
N PRO A 60 -0.69 17.07 0.17
CA PRO A 60 0.13 17.59 1.26
C PRO A 60 1.52 16.93 1.35
N ALA A 61 2.51 17.68 1.85
CA ALA A 61 3.90 17.22 1.93
C ALA A 61 4.11 16.05 2.90
N ASP A 62 3.25 15.91 3.91
CA ASP A 62 3.28 14.84 4.91
C ASP A 62 2.58 13.56 4.44
N TRP A 63 2.03 13.53 3.23
CA TRP A 63 1.50 12.31 2.63
C TRP A 63 2.60 11.50 1.96
N GLU A 64 2.75 10.25 2.40
CA GLU A 64 3.73 9.31 1.88
C GLU A 64 3.04 8.23 1.04
N PRO A 65 3.34 8.12 -0.26
CA PRO A 65 2.80 7.03 -1.07
C PRO A 65 3.50 5.71 -0.74
N LEU A 66 2.72 4.68 -0.43
CA LEU A 66 3.19 3.34 -0.03
C LEU A 66 2.97 2.27 -1.13
N GLY A 67 3.11 2.69 -2.38
CA GLY A 67 2.86 1.87 -3.57
C GLY A 67 1.64 2.33 -4.37
N ALA A 68 1.30 1.54 -5.38
CA ALA A 68 0.12 1.71 -6.22
C ALA A 68 -0.54 0.35 -6.46
N ILE A 69 -1.86 0.35 -6.68
CA ILE A 69 -2.63 -0.86 -6.93
C ILE A 69 -3.34 -0.71 -8.27
N ALA A 70 -2.95 -1.54 -9.25
CA ALA A 70 -3.73 -1.72 -10.46
C ALA A 70 -4.92 -2.65 -10.17
N ILE A 71 -6.11 -2.33 -10.68
CA ILE A 71 -7.36 -3.07 -10.43
C ILE A 71 -8.06 -3.30 -11.76
N GLY A 72 -8.55 -4.52 -11.99
CA GLY A 72 -9.28 -4.85 -13.21
C GLY A 72 -9.80 -6.29 -13.24
N TYR A 73 -10.61 -6.62 -14.24
CA TYR A 73 -11.07 -7.99 -14.45
C TYR A 73 -10.05 -8.78 -15.27
N SER A 74 -9.67 -9.97 -14.80
CA SER A 74 -8.75 -10.86 -15.52
C SER A 74 -9.44 -11.42 -16.76
N ALA A 75 -8.78 -11.32 -17.92
CA ALA A 75 -9.27 -11.93 -19.15
C ALA A 75 -9.15 -13.47 -19.12
N ASP A 76 -8.16 -14.00 -18.39
CA ASP A 76 -7.80 -15.42 -18.36
C ASP A 76 -8.38 -16.16 -17.15
N GLY A 77 -9.23 -15.50 -16.36
CA GLY A 77 -9.77 -16.05 -15.12
C GLY A 77 -8.77 -16.03 -13.94
N PRO A 78 -9.13 -16.64 -12.80
CA PRO A 78 -8.27 -16.69 -11.62
C PRO A 78 -7.11 -17.69 -11.78
N ALA A 79 -5.94 -17.33 -11.24
CA ALA A 79 -4.77 -18.22 -11.23
C ALA A 79 -5.00 -19.43 -10.30
N ALA A 80 -4.37 -20.56 -10.64
CA ALA A 80 -4.34 -21.73 -9.78
C ALA A 80 -3.53 -21.45 -8.50
N PRO A 81 -3.87 -22.07 -7.36
CA PRO A 81 -3.05 -22.00 -6.15
C PRO A 81 -1.62 -22.45 -6.42
N ARG A 82 -0.66 -21.81 -5.75
CA ARG A 82 0.75 -22.25 -5.76
C ARG A 82 0.90 -23.63 -5.13
N ASP A 83 1.85 -24.41 -5.64
CA ASP A 83 2.22 -25.68 -5.02
C ASP A 83 2.80 -25.48 -3.60
N PRO A 84 2.74 -26.52 -2.74
CA PRO A 84 3.40 -26.52 -1.44
C PRO A 84 4.91 -26.28 -1.55
N VAL A 85 5.47 -25.60 -0.55
CA VAL A 85 6.92 -25.42 -0.37
C VAL A 85 7.51 -26.54 0.46
#